data_AF-A0A7N2LDS8-F1
#
_entry.id   AF-A0A7N2LDS8-F1
#
_cell.length_a   1.000
_cell.length_b   1.000
_cell.length_c   1.000
_cell.angle_alpha   90.00
_cell.angle_beta   90.00
_cell.angle_gamma   90.00
#
_symmetry.space_group_name_H-M   'P 1'
#
loop_
_entity.id
_entity.type
_entity.pdbx_description
1 polymer ?
#
loop_
_entity_poly.entity_id
_entity_poly.type
_entity_poly.pdbx_seq_one_letter_code
_entity_poly.pdbx_strand_id
1 'polypeptide(L)'
;MSFTRRAVKVPPNSASLEEARHRVIDFFKTVCRSIPTIIDIYNLDEVATVSELRSSAAAQIRKNSHITNTKVIDMLLLKGVEEFNNIVEHAKQRHHIIGQYVVGQKGLVQDSGTKDQGDSNFLKNFYKSNYF
;
A
#
# COMPACT_ATOMS: atom_id res chain seq x y z
N MET A 1 23.86 -4.06 -18.37
CA MET A 1 23.18 -4.58 -17.17
C MET A 1 22.00 -5.42 -17.65
N SER A 2 22.06 -6.74 -17.50
CA SER A 2 21.06 -7.66 -18.04
C SER A 2 19.72 -7.48 -17.33
N PHE A 3 18.69 -7.05 -18.04
CA PHE A 3 17.29 -7.10 -17.56
C PHE A 3 16.83 -8.56 -17.60
N THR A 4 17.31 -9.38 -16.67
CA THR A 4 16.61 -10.63 -16.38
C THR A 4 15.26 -10.24 -15.81
N ARG A 5 14.22 -10.18 -16.66
CA ARG A 5 12.83 -10.29 -16.21
C ARG A 5 12.80 -11.53 -15.32
N ARG A 6 12.83 -11.36 -14.01
CA ARG A 6 12.52 -12.45 -13.09
C ARG A 6 11.07 -12.75 -13.38
N ALA A 7 10.84 -13.79 -14.19
CA ALA A 7 9.49 -14.30 -14.40
C ALA A 7 8.88 -14.48 -13.02
N VAL A 8 7.84 -13.71 -12.72
CA VAL A 8 7.05 -13.88 -11.50
C VAL A 8 6.46 -15.27 -11.64
N LYS A 9 7.14 -16.28 -11.09
CA LYS A 9 6.63 -17.64 -11.05
C LYS A 9 5.35 -17.55 -10.27
N VAL A 10 4.22 -17.81 -10.93
CA VAL A 10 2.93 -17.93 -10.25
C VAL A 10 3.11 -19.05 -9.25
N PRO A 11 3.12 -18.75 -7.94
CA PRO A 11 3.27 -19.79 -6.96
C PRO A 11 2.03 -20.68 -7.00
N PRO A 12 2.12 -21.95 -6.56
CA PRO A 12 0.94 -22.78 -6.41
C PRO A 12 -0.09 -22.07 -5.52
N ASN A 13 -1.38 -22.29 -5.83
CA ASN A 13 -2.46 -21.79 -4.99
C ASN A 13 -2.35 -22.43 -3.61
N SER A 14 -2.55 -21.62 -2.57
CA SER A 14 -2.49 -22.05 -1.18
C SER A 14 -3.59 -23.07 -0.92
N ALA A 15 -3.21 -24.23 -0.38
CA ALA A 15 -4.13 -25.33 -0.08
C ALA A 15 -5.01 -25.03 1.14
N SER A 16 -4.54 -24.17 2.05
CA SER A 16 -5.25 -23.78 3.27
C SER A 16 -5.13 -22.28 3.56
N LEU A 17 -6.00 -21.78 4.43
CA LEU A 17 -5.95 -20.40 4.91
C LEU A 17 -4.69 -20.13 5.75
N GLU A 18 -4.20 -21.14 6.46
CA GLU A 18 -2.97 -21.05 7.25
C GLU A 18 -1.75 -20.86 6.35
N GLU A 19 -1.65 -21.63 5.26
CA GLU A 19 -0.59 -21.47 4.26
C GLU A 19 -0.64 -20.08 3.62
N ALA A 20 -1.83 -19.63 3.19
CA ALA A 20 -2.02 -18.29 2.62
C ALA A 20 -1.58 -17.19 3.60
N ARG A 21 -1.95 -17.32 4.88
CA ARG A 21 -1.56 -16.40 5.95
C ARG A 21 -0.04 -16.37 6.16
N HIS A 22 0.63 -17.52 6.18
CA HIS A 22 2.08 -17.60 6.30
C HIS A 22 2.77 -16.85 5.16
N ARG A 23 2.31 -17.06 3.92
CA ARG A 23 2.87 -16.40 2.74
C ARG A 23 2.68 -14.89 2.75
N VAL A 24 1.52 -14.41 3.20
CA VAL A 24 1.27 -12.97 3.40
C VAL A 24 2.21 -12.37 4.45
N ILE A 25 2.46 -13.07 5.56
CA ILE A 25 3.38 -12.62 6.62
C ILE A 25 4.82 -12.55 6.10
N ASP A 26 5.26 -13.54 5.32
CA ASP A 26 6.62 -13.55 4.77
C ASP A 26 6.83 -12.46 3.71
N PHE A 27 5.82 -12.22 2.89
CA PHE A 27 5.79 -11.05 2.00
C PHE A 27 5.87 -9.74 2.80
N PHE A 28 5.06 -9.58 3.85
CA PHE A 28 5.09 -8.38 4.69
C PHE A 28 6.48 -8.14 5.31
N LYS A 29 7.13 -9.19 5.84
CA LYS A 29 8.50 -9.08 6.36
C LYS A 29 9.48 -8.64 5.27
N THR A 30 9.34 -9.15 4.05
CA THR A 30 10.18 -8.78 2.91
C THR A 30 10.02 -7.30 2.56
N VAL A 31 8.78 -6.81 2.51
CA VAL A 31 8.49 -5.38 2.33
C VAL A 31 9.13 -4.56 3.44
N CYS A 32 8.90 -4.90 4.72
CA CYS A 32 9.42 -4.14 5.86
C CYS A 32 10.95 -4.05 5.92
N ARG A 33 11.66 -5.09 5.46
CA ARG A 33 13.13 -5.10 5.35
C ARG A 33 13.65 -4.23 4.22
N SER A 34 12.86 -4.04 3.16
CA SER A 34 13.24 -3.28 1.97
C SER A 34 12.90 -1.80 2.06
N ILE A 35 12.01 -1.41 2.99
CA ILE A 35 11.59 -0.01 3.19
C ILE A 35 12.75 0.96 3.39
N PRO A 36 13.78 0.69 4.22
CA PRO A 36 14.92 1.61 4.35
C PRO A 36 15.58 1.92 3.00
N THR A 37 15.83 0.89 2.19
CA THR A 37 16.40 1.05 0.85
C THR A 37 15.47 1.81 -0.10
N ILE A 38 14.15 1.60 0.01
CA ILE A 38 13.16 2.34 -0.79
C ILE A 38 13.16 3.84 -0.40
N ILE A 39 13.33 4.17 0.88
CA ILE A 39 13.43 5.56 1.33
C ILE A 39 14.64 6.22 0.68
N ASP A 40 15.80 5.57 0.72
CA ASP A 40 17.05 6.10 0.15
C ASP A 40 16.96 6.27 -1.36
N ILE A 41 16.45 5.26 -2.08
CA ILE A 41 16.29 5.29 -3.54
C ILE A 41 15.40 6.45 -4.00
N TYR A 42 14.30 6.66 -3.29
CA TYR A 42 13.28 7.62 -3.68
C TYR A 42 13.40 8.97 -2.97
N ASN A 43 14.39 9.17 -2.09
CA ASN A 43 14.61 10.35 -1.23
C ASN A 43 13.42 10.69 -0.30
N LEU A 44 12.74 9.68 0.27
CA LEU A 44 11.48 9.84 1.02
C LEU A 44 11.67 10.33 2.47
N ASP A 45 12.90 10.55 2.90
CA ASP A 45 13.29 10.96 4.25
C ASP A 45 12.66 12.28 4.71
N GLU A 46 12.43 13.21 3.78
CA GLU A 46 11.77 14.50 4.07
C GLU A 46 10.26 14.38 4.33
N VAL A 47 9.62 13.31 3.85
CA VAL A 47 8.15 13.20 3.80
C VAL A 47 7.59 12.02 4.60
N ALA A 48 8.41 11.01 4.90
CA ALA A 48 7.97 9.83 5.62
C ALA A 48 9.11 9.14 6.38
N THR A 49 8.79 8.66 7.57
CA THR A 49 9.69 7.81 8.35
C THR A 49 9.53 6.33 7.98
N VAL A 50 10.57 5.54 8.29
CA VAL A 50 10.52 4.07 8.15
C VAL A 50 9.32 3.47 8.90
N SER A 51 8.98 4.00 10.07
CA SER A 51 7.88 3.52 10.89
C SER A 51 6.52 3.77 10.24
N GLU A 52 6.33 4.96 9.67
CA GLU A 52 5.11 5.33 8.96
C GLU A 52 4.90 4.47 7.71
N LEU A 53 5.94 4.25 6.91
CA LEU A 53 5.84 3.39 5.73
C LEU A 53 5.56 1.93 6.10
N ARG A 54 6.14 1.40 7.19
CA ARG A 54 5.81 0.06 7.70
C ARG A 54 4.34 -0.02 8.15
N SER A 55 3.85 1.04 8.79
CA SER A 55 2.46 1.14 9.24
C SER A 55 1.49 1.22 8.05
N SER A 56 1.86 1.97 7.00
CA SER A 56 1.12 2.07 5.74
C SER A 56 1.05 0.73 5.01
N ALA A 57 2.18 0.03 4.89
CA ALA A 57 2.22 -1.33 4.32
C ALA A 57 1.32 -2.30 5.11
N ALA A 58 1.36 -2.23 6.44
CA ALA A 58 0.52 -3.07 7.30
C ALA A 58 -0.98 -2.71 7.16
N ALA A 59 -1.32 -1.43 6.96
CA ALA A 59 -2.69 -0.98 6.71
C ALA A 59 -3.23 -1.53 5.38
N GLN A 60 -2.40 -1.58 4.33
CA GLN A 60 -2.79 -2.18 3.03
C GLN A 60 -3.12 -3.66 3.14
N ILE A 61 -2.35 -4.42 3.94
CA ILE A 61 -2.65 -5.83 4.20
C ILE A 61 -3.93 -5.97 5.02
N ARG A 62 -4.08 -5.18 6.10
CA ARG A 62 -5.26 -5.23 6.97
C ARG A 62 -6.55 -4.81 6.29
N LYS A 63 -6.50 -3.92 5.28
CA LYS A 63 -7.67 -3.56 4.46
C LYS A 63 -8.41 -4.78 3.90
N ASN A 64 -7.67 -5.85 3.62
CA ASN A 64 -8.18 -7.08 3.03
C ASN A 64 -8.29 -8.24 4.03
N SER A 65 -8.17 -8.00 5.34
CA SER A 65 -8.14 -9.06 6.36
C SER A 65 -9.45 -9.82 6.53
N HIS A 66 -10.55 -9.27 6.02
CA HIS A 66 -11.89 -9.89 6.06
C HIS A 66 -12.07 -11.00 5.02
N ILE A 67 -11.12 -11.16 4.09
CA ILE A 67 -11.20 -12.13 3.00
C ILE A 67 -10.82 -13.52 3.52
N THR A 68 -11.70 -14.50 3.30
CA THR A 68 -11.51 -15.89 3.72
C THR A 68 -11.19 -16.83 2.55
N ASN A 69 -11.48 -16.44 1.32
CA ASN A 69 -11.21 -17.26 0.13
C ASN A 69 -9.70 -17.24 -0.20
N THR A 70 -9.05 -18.40 -0.08
CA THR A 70 -7.60 -18.55 -0.29
C THR A 70 -7.13 -18.11 -1.67
N LYS A 71 -7.90 -18.41 -2.73
CA LYS A 71 -7.57 -17.99 -4.10
C LYS A 71 -7.57 -16.47 -4.26
N VAL A 72 -8.47 -15.78 -3.56
CA VAL A 72 -8.53 -14.30 -3.57
C VAL A 72 -7.34 -13.74 -2.81
N ILE A 73 -6.97 -14.33 -1.67
CA ILE A 73 -5.77 -13.95 -0.91
C ILE A 73 -4.51 -14.12 -1.77
N ASP A 74 -4.36 -15.25 -2.47
CA ASP A 74 -3.22 -15.51 -3.35
C ASP A 74 -3.14 -14.50 -4.49
N MET A 75 -4.28 -14.15 -5.10
CA MET A 75 -4.34 -13.12 -6.14
C MET A 75 -3.96 -11.73 -5.61
N LEU A 76 -4.40 -11.37 -4.41
CA LEU A 76 -4.00 -10.12 -3.77
C LEU A 76 -2.52 -10.10 -3.41
N LEU A 77 -1.99 -11.23 -2.94
CA LEU A 77 -0.57 -11.40 -2.66
C LEU A 77 0.25 -11.25 -3.94
N LEU A 78 -0.18 -11.84 -5.05
CA LEU A 78 0.47 -11.70 -6.36
C LEU A 78 0.52 -10.24 -6.81
N LYS A 79 -0.61 -9.52 -6.72
CA LYS A 79 -0.68 -8.08 -7.01
C LYS A 79 0.25 -7.27 -6.10
N GLY A 80 0.33 -7.64 -4.82
CA GLY A 80 1.25 -7.02 -3.87
C GLY A 80 2.72 -7.23 -4.23
N VAL A 81 3.09 -8.44 -4.66
CA VAL A 81 4.44 -8.77 -5.12
C VAL A 81 4.79 -8.01 -6.40
N GLU A 82 3.87 -7.93 -7.35
CA GLU A 82 4.04 -7.15 -8.58
C GLU A 82 4.24 -5.67 -8.29
N GLU A 83 3.39 -5.08 -7.45
CA GLU A 83 3.50 -3.70 -6.99
C GLU A 83 4.84 -3.44 -6.29
N PHE A 84 5.26 -4.34 -5.41
CA PHE A 84 6.53 -4.24 -4.72
C PHE A 84 7.72 -4.32 -5.69
N ASN A 85 7.69 -5.21 -6.67
CA ASN A 85 8.72 -5.30 -7.71
C ASN A 85 8.78 -4.01 -8.55
N ASN A 86 7.63 -3.43 -8.91
CA ASN A 86 7.60 -2.15 -9.64
C ASN A 86 8.27 -1.00 -8.87
N ILE A 87 8.20 -1.03 -7.53
CA ILE A 87 8.89 -0.05 -6.67
C ILE A 87 10.39 -0.37 -6.61
N VAL A 88 10.77 -1.62 -6.32
CA VAL A 88 12.17 -2.00 -6.17
C VAL A 88 12.95 -1.88 -7.48
N GLU A 89 12.34 -2.21 -8.61
CA GLU A 89 12.93 -2.09 -9.96
C GLU A 89 12.85 -0.67 -10.53
N HIS A 90 12.37 0.30 -9.76
CA HIS A 90 12.24 1.70 -10.17
C HIS A 90 11.34 1.90 -11.41
N ALA A 91 10.40 0.98 -11.65
CA ALA A 91 9.38 1.15 -12.67
C ALA A 91 8.34 2.23 -12.27
N LYS A 92 8.20 2.52 -10.96
CA LYS A 92 7.43 3.65 -10.44
C LYS A 92 8.31 4.86 -10.12
N GLN A 93 7.71 6.04 -10.21
CA GLN A 93 8.34 7.31 -9.82
C GLN A 93 7.97 7.73 -8.39
N ARG A 94 8.81 8.57 -7.75
CA ARG A 94 8.66 9.09 -6.37
C ARG A 94 7.24 9.56 -6.04
N HIS A 95 6.63 10.36 -6.92
CA HIS A 95 5.30 10.94 -6.65
C HIS A 95 4.19 9.88 -6.53
N HIS A 96 4.31 8.72 -7.18
CA HIS A 96 3.38 7.60 -7.01
C HIS A 96 3.43 7.06 -5.58
N ILE A 97 4.65 6.91 -5.05
CA ILE A 97 4.86 6.37 -3.69
C ILE A 97 4.33 7.35 -2.65
N ILE A 98 4.63 8.63 -2.82
CA ILE A 98 4.16 9.69 -1.92
C ILE A 98 2.62 9.72 -1.91
N GLY A 99 2.00 9.79 -3.09
CA GLY A 99 0.53 9.85 -3.19
C GLY A 99 -0.15 8.62 -2.58
N GLN A 100 0.40 7.43 -2.82
CA GLN A 100 -0.27 6.18 -2.46
C GLN A 100 0.03 5.71 -1.03
N TYR A 101 1.26 5.86 -0.55
CA TYR A 101 1.72 5.25 0.70
C TYR A 101 2.07 6.24 1.82
N VAL A 102 2.35 7.50 1.49
CA VAL A 102 2.68 8.55 2.47
C VAL A 102 1.44 9.37 2.81
N VAL A 103 0.81 9.96 1.80
CA VAL A 103 -0.37 10.82 1.95
C VAL A 103 -1.65 9.99 2.12
N GLY A 104 -1.75 8.91 1.34
CA GLY A 104 -2.90 8.02 1.35
C GLY A 104 -4.21 8.67 0.88
N GLN A 105 -5.34 8.06 1.25
CA GLN A 105 -6.69 8.49 0.84
C GLN A 105 -7.11 9.87 1.36
N LYS A 106 -6.38 10.45 2.32
CA LYS A 106 -6.69 11.78 2.87
C LYS A 106 -6.28 12.92 1.93
N GLY A 107 -5.50 12.64 0.87
CA GLY A 107 -5.06 13.63 -0.09
C GLY A 107 -4.09 14.67 0.48
N LEU A 108 -3.46 15.47 -0.40
CA LEU A 108 -2.54 16.54 -0.02
C LEU A 108 -3.27 17.78 0.53
N VAL A 109 -4.58 17.89 0.28
CA VAL A 109 -5.41 19.03 0.66
C VAL A 109 -6.29 18.62 1.83
N GLN A 110 -5.77 18.77 3.05
CA GLN A 110 -6.65 18.95 4.20
C GLN A 110 -7.07 20.41 4.18
N ASP A 111 -8.28 20.70 3.68
CA ASP A 111 -8.98 21.94 3.99
C ASP A 111 -9.32 21.94 5.49
N SER A 112 -8.31 22.04 6.34
CA SER A 112 -8.45 22.34 7.77
C SER A 112 -8.67 23.84 7.92
N GLY A 113 -9.62 24.40 7.17
CA GLY A 113 -10.12 25.74 7.43
C GLY A 113 -10.95 25.68 8.71
N THR A 114 -10.75 26.65 9.60
CA THR A 114 -11.58 26.89 10.80
C THR A 114 -13.08 27.01 10.51
N LYS A 115 -13.48 27.13 9.23
CA LYS A 115 -14.86 27.19 8.76
C LYS A 115 -15.67 25.90 8.97
N ASP A 116 -14.99 24.75 9.07
CA ASP A 116 -15.63 23.42 9.08
C ASP A 116 -15.68 22.78 10.49
N GLN A 117 -15.28 23.53 11.53
CA GLN A 117 -15.32 23.06 12.92
C GLN A 117 -16.77 23.08 13.45
N GLY A 118 -17.41 21.92 13.42
CA GLY A 118 -18.78 21.72 13.96
C GLY A 118 -19.75 21.10 12.95
N ASP A 119 -19.42 21.15 11.66
CA ASP A 119 -20.29 20.61 10.62
C ASP A 119 -20.24 19.08 10.57
N SER A 120 -21.42 18.47 10.42
CA SER A 120 -21.54 17.02 10.22
C SER A 120 -20.90 16.61 8.89
N ASN A 121 -20.41 15.36 8.82
CA ASN A 121 -19.89 14.80 7.56
C ASN A 121 -20.91 14.89 6.42
N PHE A 122 -22.20 14.72 6.73
CA PHE A 122 -23.28 14.92 5.77
C PHE A 122 -23.29 16.35 5.22
N LEU A 123 -23.28 17.37 6.10
CA LEU A 123 -23.37 18.77 5.68
C LEU A 123 -22.16 19.19 4.83
N LYS A 124 -20.95 18.74 5.20
CA LYS A 124 -19.74 18.95 4.41
C LYS A 124 -19.82 18.33 3.03
N ASN A 125 -20.33 17.09 2.94
CA ASN A 125 -20.48 16.40 1.66
C ASN A 125 -21.58 17.04 0.82
N PHE A 126 -22.70 17.43 1.44
CA PHE A 126 -23.82 18.12 0.80
C PHE A 126 -23.38 19.41 0.09
N TYR A 127 -22.52 20.22 0.72
CA TYR A 127 -21.98 21.43 0.08
C TYR A 127 -20.95 21.14 -1.03
N LYS A 128 -20.27 19.99 -0.99
CA LYS A 128 -19.25 19.62 -1.99
C LYS A 128 -19.84 19.01 -3.25
N SER A 129 -20.79 18.07 -3.11
CA SER A 129 -21.33 17.33 -4.25
C SER A 129 -22.60 16.57 -3.89
N ASN A 130 -23.32 16.09 -4.91
CA ASN A 130 -24.51 15.23 -4.76
C ASN A 130 -24.18 13.73 -4.70
N TYR A 131 -22.89 13.36 -4.64
CA TYR A 131 -22.43 11.98 -4.48
C TYR A 131 -21.95 11.79 -3.03
N PHE A 132 -22.82 11.26 -2.18
CA PHE A 132 -22.53 10.92 -0.78
C PHE A 132 -22.98 9.49 -0.44
#